data_AF-A0A8J1LWP6-F1
#
_entry.id   AF-A0A8J1LWP6-F1
#
_cell.length_a   1.000
_cell.length_b   1.000
_cell.length_c   1.000
_cell.angle_alpha   90.00
_cell.angle_beta   90.00
_cell.angle_gamma   90.00
#
_symmetry.space_group_name_H-M   'P 1'
#
loop_
_entity.id
_entity.type
_entity.pdbx_description
1 polymer ?
#
loop_
_entity_poly.entity_id
_entity_poly.type
_entity_poly.pdbx_seq_one_letter_code
_entity_poly.pdbx_strand_id
1 'polypeptide(L)'
;MAPEVLQGQRYNAAVDWWALGIIMCQMASGDSPFYEGNDREKVISSIINDEPRIPRWLNDDLKDLLRKLLEKDPNQRLGAHGNIKYHPYFSSINWVELEWKKVPPPFQLRAVST
;
A
#
# COMPACT_ATOMS: atom_id res chain seq x y z
N MET A 1 9.01 -0.73 6.29
CA MET A 1 8.59 -0.71 7.71
C MET A 1 7.74 0.53 7.93
N ALA A 2 6.73 0.46 8.79
CA ALA A 2 5.90 1.62 9.14
C ALA A 2 6.67 2.62 10.03
N PRO A 3 6.33 3.93 10.01
CA PRO A 3 7.03 4.95 10.79
C PRO A 3 7.08 4.64 12.29
N GLU A 4 5.96 4.22 12.88
CA GLU A 4 5.84 3.92 14.30
C GLU A 4 6.76 2.76 14.74
N VAL A 5 7.00 1.79 13.85
CA VAL A 5 7.93 0.68 14.11
C VAL A 5 9.37 1.18 14.10
N LEU A 6 9.72 2.04 13.13
CA LEU A 6 11.05 2.64 13.03
C LEU A 6 11.36 3.55 14.21
N GLN A 7 10.35 4.18 14.79
CA GLN A 7 10.44 5.05 15.96
C GLN A 7 10.42 4.27 17.29
N GLY A 8 10.31 2.94 17.27
CA GLY A 8 10.25 2.11 18.47
C GLY A 8 8.98 2.33 19.32
N GLN A 9 7.91 2.83 18.70
CA GLN A 9 6.62 3.03 19.37
C GLN A 9 5.85 1.71 19.48
N ARG A 10 4.86 1.66 20.36
CA ARG A 10 3.90 0.55 20.38
C ARG A 10 3.11 0.55 19.08
N TYR A 11 2.99 -0.60 18.44
CA TYR A 11 2.29 -0.77 17.18
C TYR A 11 1.25 -1.88 17.26
N ASN A 12 0.35 -1.93 16.27
CA ASN A 12 -0.71 -2.93 16.13
C ASN A 12 -0.84 -3.33 14.65
N ALA A 13 -1.97 -3.93 14.25
CA ALA A 13 -2.22 -4.34 12.88
C ALA A 13 -2.18 -3.19 11.83
N ALA A 14 -2.18 -1.92 12.25
CA ALA A 14 -2.05 -0.77 11.34
C ALA A 14 -0.75 -0.78 10.52
N VAL A 15 0.30 -1.46 11.00
CA VAL A 15 1.58 -1.59 10.28
C VAL A 15 1.43 -2.39 8.98
N ASP A 16 0.48 -3.33 8.94
CA ASP A 16 0.22 -4.14 7.75
C ASP A 16 -0.49 -3.32 6.66
N TRP A 17 -1.37 -2.40 7.07
CA TRP A 17 -2.00 -1.45 6.15
C TRP A 17 -0.98 -0.48 5.52
N TRP A 18 0.03 -0.05 6.28
CA TRP A 18 1.15 0.70 5.74
C TRP A 18 1.92 -0.14 4.71
N ALA A 19 2.26 -1.39 5.04
CA ALA A 19 2.96 -2.29 4.14
C ALA A 19 2.18 -2.52 2.83
N LEU A 20 0.86 -2.66 2.92
CA LEU A 20 -0.01 -2.75 1.75
C LEU A 20 0.12 -1.50 0.87
N GLY A 21 0.10 -0.29 1.45
CA GLY A 21 0.28 0.97 0.72
C GLY A 21 1.61 1.03 -0.04
N ILE A 22 2.71 0.58 0.58
CA ILE A 22 4.03 0.50 -0.08
C ILE A 22 3.97 -0.44 -1.28
N ILE A 23 3.46 -1.66 -1.10
CA ILE A 23 3.41 -2.68 -2.15
C ILE A 23 2.49 -2.24 -3.29
N MET A 24 1.34 -1.65 -2.99
CA MET A 24 0.43 -1.12 -4.00
C MET A 24 1.06 0.00 -4.83
N CYS A 25 1.80 0.90 -4.19
CA CYS A 25 2.54 1.94 -4.91
C CYS A 25 3.56 1.29 -5.86
N GLN A 26 4.39 0.38 -5.35
CA GLN A 26 5.42 -0.31 -6.16
C GLN A 26 4.84 -1.12 -7.32
N MET A 27 3.73 -1.83 -7.12
CA MET A 27 3.05 -2.56 -8.20
C MET A 27 2.52 -1.62 -9.29
N ALA A 28 2.10 -0.41 -8.92
CA ALA A 28 1.51 0.54 -9.85
C ALA A 28 2.55 1.41 -10.57
N SER A 29 3.62 1.82 -9.88
CA SER A 29 4.64 2.73 -10.42
C SER A 29 5.94 2.05 -10.84
N GLY A 30 6.27 0.89 -10.27
CA GLY A 30 7.60 0.29 -10.35
C GLY A 30 8.61 0.85 -9.33
N ASP A 31 8.24 1.91 -8.61
CA ASP A 31 9.12 2.66 -7.70
C ASP A 31 8.54 2.70 -6.27
N SER A 32 9.41 2.79 -5.28
CA SER A 32 9.09 3.07 -3.88
C SER A 32 8.55 4.50 -3.71
N PRO A 33 7.54 4.71 -2.84
CA PRO A 33 7.06 6.06 -2.51
C PRO A 33 8.07 6.87 -1.66
N PHE A 34 9.11 6.23 -1.11
CA PHE A 34 10.14 6.87 -0.28
C PHE A 34 11.53 6.68 -0.88
N TYR A 35 12.55 7.31 -0.29
CA TYR A 35 13.93 7.25 -0.77
C TYR A 35 14.38 5.82 -1.16
N GLU A 36 14.88 5.69 -2.39
CA GLU A 36 15.48 4.47 -2.92
C GLU A 36 16.99 4.61 -2.95
N GLY A 37 17.65 3.90 -2.05
CA GLY A 37 19.10 3.85 -1.97
C GLY A 37 19.56 2.91 -0.86
N ASN A 38 20.86 2.62 -0.83
CA ASN A 38 21.44 1.69 0.15
C ASN A 38 21.75 2.34 1.51
N ASP A 39 21.55 3.65 1.63
CA ASP A 39 21.74 4.38 2.88
C ASP A 39 20.52 4.21 3.78
N ARG A 40 20.65 3.31 4.76
CA ARG A 40 19.59 2.96 5.71
C ARG A 40 19.04 4.18 6.46
N GLU A 41 19.90 5.10 6.89
CA GLU A 41 19.47 6.26 7.68
C GLU A 41 18.64 7.22 6.82
N LYS A 42 19.00 7.39 5.55
CA LYS A 42 18.19 8.17 4.60
C LYS A 42 16.84 7.52 4.31
N VAL A 43 16.80 6.20 4.15
CA VAL A 43 15.52 5.47 3.97
C VAL A 43 14.61 5.66 5.18
N ILE A 44 15.15 5.47 6.40
CA ILE A 44 14.39 5.64 7.64
C ILE A 44 13.90 7.07 7.79
N SER A 45 14.79 8.05 7.58
CA SER A 45 14.42 9.47 7.65
C SER A 45 13.33 9.82 6.64
N SER A 46 13.40 9.30 5.41
CA SER A 46 12.38 9.54 4.39
C SER A 46 11.02 8.97 4.79
N ILE A 47 10.98 7.73 5.32
CA ILE A 47 9.75 7.11 5.80
C ILE A 47 9.12 7.92 6.94
N ILE A 48 9.93 8.41 7.88
CA ILE A 48 9.46 9.14 9.07
C ILE A 48 9.05 10.56 8.71
N ASN A 49 9.78 11.27 7.85
CA ASN A 49 9.66 12.72 7.69
C ASN A 49 9.07 13.17 6.36
N ASP A 50 9.29 12.44 5.27
CA ASP A 50 8.85 12.89 3.94
C ASP A 50 7.41 12.48 3.65
N GLU A 51 6.74 13.24 2.79
CA GLU A 51 5.49 12.83 2.15
C GLU A 51 5.76 11.77 1.08
N PRO A 52 4.88 10.77 0.90
CA PRO A 52 5.05 9.73 -0.11
C PRO A 52 5.01 10.32 -1.53
N ARG A 53 6.00 9.95 -2.34
CA ARG A 53 6.10 10.35 -3.75
C ARG A 53 5.15 9.51 -4.60
N ILE A 54 3.94 10.00 -4.78
CA ILE A 54 2.93 9.35 -5.61
C ILE A 54 2.98 9.94 -7.04
N PRO A 55 3.26 9.15 -8.09
CA PRO A 55 3.35 9.65 -9.45
C PRO A 55 2.05 10.28 -9.95
N ARG A 56 2.17 11.42 -10.64
CA ARG A 56 1.00 12.22 -11.08
C ARG A 56 0.11 11.51 -12.10
N TRP A 57 0.71 10.61 -12.89
CA TRP A 57 0.04 9.86 -13.95
C TRP A 57 -0.84 8.71 -13.45
N LEU A 58 -0.78 8.38 -12.16
CA LEU A 58 -1.69 7.40 -11.56
C LEU A 58 -3.12 7.93 -11.51
N ASN A 59 -4.08 7.01 -11.56
CA ASN A 59 -5.51 7.27 -11.40
C ASN A 59 -5.81 7.95 -10.04
N ASP A 60 -6.78 8.87 -10.01
CA ASP A 60 -7.09 9.67 -8.82
C ASP A 60 -7.55 8.84 -7.62
N ASP A 61 -8.36 7.80 -7.83
CA ASP A 61 -8.79 6.88 -6.76
C ASP A 61 -7.61 6.10 -6.18
N LEU A 62 -6.63 5.71 -7.02
CA LEU A 62 -5.41 5.07 -6.52
C LEU A 62 -4.55 6.05 -5.72
N LYS A 63 -4.40 7.29 -6.20
CA LYS A 63 -3.64 8.32 -5.48
C LYS A 63 -4.28 8.62 -4.12
N ASP A 64 -5.61 8.71 -4.06
CA ASP A 64 -6.35 8.88 -2.80
C ASP A 64 -6.18 7.69 -1.86
N LEU A 65 -6.31 6.47 -2.37
CA LEU A 65 -6.09 5.25 -1.59
C LEU A 65 -4.68 5.20 -0.98
N LEU A 66 -3.65 5.50 -1.79
CA LEU A 66 -2.26 5.48 -1.35
C LEU A 66 -2.00 6.52 -0.26
N ARG A 67 -2.55 7.74 -0.37
CA ARG A 67 -2.43 8.75 0.69
C ARG A 67 -3.03 8.27 2.01
N LYS A 68 -4.20 7.62 1.95
CA LYS A 68 -4.90 7.11 3.15
C LYS A 68 -4.20 5.91 3.78
N LEU A 69 -3.55 5.05 2.98
CA LEU A 69 -2.76 3.91 3.48
C LEU A 69 -1.38 4.32 4.01
N LEU A 70 -0.77 5.35 3.41
CA LEU A 70 0.54 5.89 3.80
C LEU A 70 0.41 7.08 4.77
N GLU A 71 -0.70 7.16 5.49
CA GLU A 71 -0.88 8.07 6.61
C GLU A 71 0.08 7.70 7.76
N LYS A 72 0.82 8.69 8.25
CA LYS A 72 1.85 8.48 9.27
C LYS A 72 1.22 8.23 10.64
N ASP A 73 0.08 8.86 10.96
CA ASP A 73 -0.67 8.53 12.18
C ASP A 73 -1.40 7.18 12.00
N PRO A 74 -1.00 6.11 12.70
CA PRO A 74 -1.64 4.81 12.57
C PRO A 74 -3.13 4.82 12.96
N ASN A 75 -3.60 5.79 13.74
CA ASN A 75 -5.01 5.90 14.12
C ASN A 75 -5.90 6.53 13.04
N GLN A 76 -5.30 7.28 12.10
CA GLN A 76 -6.00 7.89 10.97
C GLN A 76 -5.85 7.05 9.68
N ARG A 77 -4.91 6.10 9.69
CA ARG A 77 -4.60 5.23 8.55
C ARG A 77 -5.78 4.36 8.15
N LEU A 78 -6.08 4.30 6.86
CA LEU A 78 -7.17 3.48 6.32
C LEU A 78 -6.96 2.00 6.66
N GLY A 79 -8.03 1.35 7.12
CA GLY A 79 -8.02 -0.05 7.56
C GLY A 79 -7.84 -0.21 9.06
N ALA A 80 -7.13 0.71 9.72
CA ALA A 80 -7.27 0.93 11.16
C ALA A 80 -8.48 1.84 11.45
N HIS A 81 -8.63 2.87 10.62
CA HIS A 81 -9.81 3.72 10.55
C HIS A 81 -10.56 3.47 9.23
N GLY A 82 -11.85 3.13 9.32
CA GLY A 82 -12.67 2.80 8.15
C GLY A 82 -12.32 1.46 7.49
N ASN A 83 -12.98 1.15 6.37
CA ASN A 83 -12.85 -0.13 5.69
C ASN A 83 -12.37 0.07 4.26
N ILE A 84 -11.19 -0.49 3.96
CA ILE A 84 -10.57 -0.42 2.64
C ILE A 84 -11.46 -0.98 1.52
N LYS A 85 -12.33 -1.96 1.83
CA LYS A 85 -13.19 -2.62 0.84
C LYS A 85 -14.21 -1.66 0.20
N TYR A 86 -14.50 -0.54 0.85
CA TYR A 86 -15.43 0.48 0.36
C TYR A 86 -14.74 1.66 -0.35
N HIS A 87 -13.41 1.61 -0.50
CA HIS A 87 -12.70 2.66 -1.23
C HIS A 87 -13.10 2.65 -2.72
N PRO A 88 -13.33 3.82 -3.37
CA PRO A 88 -13.70 3.90 -4.79
C PRO A 88 -12.78 3.13 -5.75
N TYR A 89 -11.48 3.05 -5.43
CA TYR A 89 -10.50 2.25 -6.17
C TYR A 89 -10.91 0.77 -6.34
N PHE A 90 -11.63 0.20 -5.36
CA PHE A 90 -12.10 -1.18 -5.40
C PHE A 90 -13.59 -1.29 -5.75
N SER A 91 -14.21 -0.25 -6.31
CA SER A 91 -15.65 -0.22 -6.65
C SER A 91 -16.06 -1.31 -7.66
N SER A 92 -15.13 -1.77 -8.50
CA SER A 92 -15.36 -2.85 -9.47
C SER A 92 -15.23 -4.26 -8.87
N ILE A 93 -14.80 -4.39 -7.61
CA ILE A 93 -14.53 -5.68 -6.98
C ILE A 93 -15.78 -6.23 -6.30
N ASN A 94 -16.25 -7.38 -6.78
CA ASN A 94 -17.16 -8.22 -6.00
C ASN A 94 -16.35 -9.04 -4.97
N TRP A 95 -16.35 -8.58 -3.73
CA TRP A 95 -15.57 -9.20 -2.65
C TRP A 95 -15.96 -10.64 -2.35
N VAL A 96 -17.24 -11.01 -2.52
CA VAL A 96 -17.72 -12.38 -2.28
C VAL A 96 -17.21 -13.32 -3.38
N GLU A 97 -17.31 -12.91 -4.64
CA GLU A 97 -16.81 -13.71 -5.76
C GLU A 97 -15.29 -13.82 -5.76
N LEU A 98 -14.59 -12.75 -5.36
CA LEU A 98 -13.14 -12.77 -5.21
C LEU A 98 -12.71 -13.79 -4.15
N GLU A 99 -13.34 -13.77 -2.98
CA GLU A 99 -13.07 -14.72 -1.88
C GLU A 99 -13.36 -16.17 -2.31
N TRP A 100 -14.42 -16.39 -3.09
CA TRP A 100 -14.78 -17.70 -3.63
C TRP A 100 -13.97 -18.09 -4.89
N LYS A 101 -12.93 -17.32 -5.23
CA LYS A 101 -12.04 -17.57 -6.38
C LYS A 101 -12.79 -17.67 -7.72
N LYS A 102 -13.93 -16.97 -7.84
CA LYS A 102 -14.74 -16.92 -9.07
C LYS A 102 -14.27 -15.83 -10.04
N VAL A 103 -13.50 -14.86 -9.56
CA VAL A 103 -12.86 -13.85 -10.40
C VAL A 103 -11.56 -14.44 -10.97
N PRO A 104 -11.44 -14.62 -12.30
CA PRO A 104 -10.20 -15.13 -12.89
C PRO A 104 -9.07 -14.12 -12.70
N PRO A 105 -7.83 -14.56 -12.38
CA PRO A 105 -6.70 -13.66 -12.27
C PRO A 105 -6.38 -13.03 -13.64
N PRO A 106 -6.06 -11.73 -13.69
CA PRO A 106 -5.78 -11.04 -14.96
C PRO A 106 -4.49 -11.54 -15.62
N PHE A 107 -3.58 -12.12 -14.84
CA PHE A 107 -2.36 -12.75 -15.31
C PHE A 107 -2.38 -14.24 -14.99
N GLN A 108 -2.24 -15.08 -16.02
CA GLN A 108 -2.17 -16.53 -15.90
C GLN A 108 -0.76 -17.01 -16.25
N LEU A 109 -0.08 -17.61 -15.28
CA LEU A 109 1.21 -18.24 -15.52
C LEU A 109 1.04 -19.38 -16.51
N ARG A 110 1.83 -19.37 -17.59
CA ARG A 110 1.93 -20.54 -18.47
C ARG A 110 2.71 -21.61 -17.72
N ALA A 111 2.08 -22.76 -17.48
CA ALA A 111 2.80 -23.93 -16.98
C ALA A 111 3.84 -24.32 -18.04
N VAL A 112 5.10 -24.48 -17.62
CA VAL A 112 6.13 -25.08 -18.46
C VAL A 112 5.86 -26.58 -18.44
N SER A 113 5.42 -27.14 -19.56
CA SER A 113 5.30 -28.58 -19.71
C SER A 113 6.70 -29.20 -19.66
N THR A 114 7.01 -29.92 -18.59
CA THR A 114 8.17 -30.83 -18.49
C THR A 114 7.87 -32.18 -19.11
#